data_AF-A0A7V1G7P8-F1
#
_entry.id   AF-A0A7V1G7P8-F1
#
_cell.length_a   1.000
_cell.length_b   1.000
_cell.length_c   1.000
_cell.angle_alpha   90.00
_cell.angle_beta   90.00
_cell.angle_gamma   90.00
#
_symmetry.space_group_name_H-M   'P 1'
#
loop_
_entity.id
_entity.type
_entity.pdbx_description
1 polymer ?
#
loop_
_entity_poly.entity_id
_entity_poly.type
_entity_poly.pdbx_seq_one_letter_code
_entity_poly.pdbx_strand_id
1 'polypeptide(L)' 'MANVNKKCPGSEIEITEKNCPKCGSIVELFTGEYRVKCPKCTCFVYRDKASCAEWCPMADECFGPKKKVGSSQ' A
#
# COMPACT_ATOMS: atom_id res chain seq x y z
N MET A 1 -17.91 16.38 15.76
CA MET A 1 -16.52 16.41 16.26
C MET A 1 -15.93 15.02 16.05
N ALA A 2 -15.25 14.77 14.94
CA ALA A 2 -14.65 13.46 14.69
C ALA A 2 -13.31 13.39 15.43
N ASN A 3 -13.27 12.68 16.56
CA ASN A 3 -12.05 12.33 17.26
C ASN A 3 -11.20 11.46 16.34
N VAL A 4 -10.27 12.08 15.59
CA VAL A 4 -9.22 11.35 14.88
C VAL A 4 -8.22 10.86 15.92
N ASN A 5 -8.42 9.64 16.40
CA ASN A 5 -7.38 8.90 17.09
C ASN A 5 -6.21 8.79 16.09
N LYS A 6 -5.14 9.59 16.27
CA LYS A 6 -3.96 9.71 15.38
C LYS A 6 -3.14 8.42 15.35
N LYS A 7 -3.74 7.32 14.90
CA LYS A 7 -3.04 6.07 14.61
C LYS A 7 -2.81 6.02 13.11
N CYS A 8 -1.57 5.72 12.70
CA CYS A 8 -1.27 5.50 11.29
C CYS A 8 -2.13 4.33 10.81
N PRO A 9 -2.96 4.49 9.77
CA PRO A 9 -3.78 3.39 9.26
C PRO A 9 -2.91 2.24 8.71
N GLY A 10 -1.64 2.52 8.36
CA GLY A 10 -0.66 1.49 8.02
C GLY A 10 -0.03 0.75 9.20
N SER A 11 -0.35 1.14 10.45
CA SER A 11 0.15 0.47 11.65
C SER A 11 -0.67 -0.77 12.03
N GLU A 12 -1.89 -0.88 11.52
CA GLU A 12 -2.72 -2.07 11.69
C GLU A 12 -2.54 -2.98 10.46
N ILE A 13 -2.30 -4.26 10.70
CA ILE A 13 -2.16 -5.25 9.64
C ILE A 13 -3.56 -5.69 9.24
N GLU A 14 -4.04 -5.22 8.09
CA GLU A 14 -5.26 -5.70 7.46
C GLU A 14 -4.90 -6.64 6.31
N ILE A 15 -5.74 -7.65 6.09
CA ILE A 15 -5.59 -8.64 5.01
C ILE A 15 -6.69 -8.36 3.99
N THR A 16 -6.30 -8.10 2.74
CA THR A 16 -7.22 -7.93 1.63
C THR A 16 -7.08 -9.10 0.66
N GLU A 17 -8.18 -9.77 0.37
CA GLU A 17 -8.23 -10.84 -0.61
C GLU A 17 -8.39 -10.26 -2.03
N LYS A 18 -7.53 -10.66 -2.97
CA LYS A 18 -7.63 -10.31 -4.39
C LYS A 18 -7.54 -11.56 -5.25
N ASN A 19 -8.27 -11.60 -6.37
CA ASN A 19 -8.08 -12.66 -7.36
C ASN A 19 -6.82 -12.43 -8.19
N CYS A 20 -6.04 -13.49 -8.36
CA CYS A 20 -4.87 -13.50 -9.21
C CYS A 20 -5.29 -13.37 -10.69
N PRO A 21 -4.83 -12.35 -11.43
CA PRO A 21 -5.22 -12.15 -12.83
C PRO A 21 -4.69 -13.23 -13.78
N LYS A 22 -3.73 -14.07 -13.34
CA LYS A 22 -3.17 -15.16 -14.16
C LYS A 22 -3.90 -16.49 -14.03
N CYS A 23 -4.42 -16.81 -12.85
CA CYS A 23 -4.99 -18.15 -12.58
C CYS A 23 -6.33 -18.14 -11.84
N GLY A 24 -6.84 -16.96 -11.46
CA GLY A 24 -8.10 -16.79 -10.74
C GLY A 24 -8.05 -17.12 -9.25
N SER A 25 -6.96 -17.68 -8.73
CA SER A 25 -6.83 -17.98 -7.29
C SER A 25 -6.89 -16.74 -6.41
N ILE A 26 -7.53 -16.89 -5.26
CA ILE A 26 -7.53 -15.87 -4.21
C ILE A 26 -6.13 -15.78 -3.62
N VAL A 27 -5.60 -14.56 -3.52
CA VAL A 27 -4.35 -14.23 -2.87
C VAL A 27 -4.62 -13.19 -1.79
N GLU A 28 -3.93 -13.33 -0.67
CA GLU A 28 -4.06 -12.42 0.47
C GLU A 28 -2.95 -11.37 0.39
N LEU A 29 -3.33 -10.08 0.47
CA LEU A 29 -2.43 -8.95 0.44
C LEU A 29 -2.51 -8.17 1.75
N PHE A 30 -1.39 -7.97 2.41
CA PHE A 30 -1.33 -7.27 3.70
C PHE A 30 -1.18 -5.76 3.50
N THR A 31 -1.63 -4.93 4.46
CA THR A 31 -1.56 -3.46 4.37
C THR A 31 -0.16 -2.92 4.08
N GLY A 32 0.89 -3.58 4.57
CA GLY A 32 2.30 -3.22 4.35
C GLY A 32 2.93 -3.83 3.09
N GLU A 33 2.27 -4.79 2.45
CA GLU A 33 2.82 -5.50 1.28
C GLU A 33 2.44 -4.78 -0.01
N TYR A 34 3.44 -4.49 -0.84
CA TYR A 34 3.22 -3.92 -2.17
C TYR A 34 2.73 -4.97 -3.18
N ARG A 35 3.21 -6.19 -3.03
CA ARG A 35 2.92 -7.32 -3.91
C ARG A 35 2.98 -8.61 -3.13
N VAL A 36 2.17 -9.60 -3.53
CA VAL A 36 2.24 -10.96 -3.01
C VAL A 36 2.53 -11.93 -4.13
N LYS A 37 3.25 -13.02 -3.82
CA LYS A 37 3.47 -14.12 -4.76
C LYS A 37 2.27 -15.08 -4.70
N CYS A 38 1.63 -15.33 -5.83
CA CYS A 38 0.52 -16.28 -5.91
C CYS A 38 1.01 -17.70 -5.61
N PRO A 39 0.40 -18.43 -4.65
CA PRO A 39 0.84 -19.79 -4.30
C PRO A 39 0.56 -20.82 -5.40
N LYS A 40 -0.43 -20.58 -6.27
CA LYS A 40 -0.81 -21.51 -7.33
C LYS A 40 0.02 -21.37 -8.61
N CYS A 41 0.18 -20.15 -9.10
CA CYS A 41 0.86 -19.90 -10.39
C CYS A 41 2.21 -19.19 -10.25
N THR A 42 2.64 -18.86 -9.03
CA THR A 42 3.90 -18.15 -8.73
C THR A 42 4.05 -16.75 -9.34
N CYS A 43 2.99 -16.20 -9.95
CA CYS A 43 2.98 -14.83 -10.45
C CYS A 43 2.86 -13.81 -9.30
N PHE A 44 3.41 -12.61 -9.49
CA PHE A 44 3.27 -11.51 -8.55
C PHE A 44 1.96 -10.75 -8.80
N VAL A 45 1.15 -10.65 -7.76
CA VAL A 45 -0.07 -9.83 -7.74
C VAL A 45 0.24 -8.54 -7.01
N TYR A 46 0.01 -7.41 -7.68
CA TYR A 46 0.35 -6.08 -7.17
C TYR A 46 -0.87 -5.40 -6.55
N ARG A 47 -0.63 -4.57 -5.53
CA ARG A 47 -1.65 -3.64 -5.02
C ARG A 47 -1.88 -2.53 -6.04
N ASP A 48 -3.12 -2.03 -6.09
CA ASP A 48 -3.47 -0.85 -6.91
C ASP A 48 -2.74 0.41 -6.45
N LYS A 49 -2.59 0.58 -5.13
CA LYS A 49 -1.96 1.75 -4.52
C LYS A 49 -0.67 1.32 -3.86
N ALA A 50 0.45 1.79 -4.42
CA ALA A 50 1.78 1.26 -4.14
C ALA A 50 2.37 1.71 -2.79
N SER A 51 1.99 2.89 -2.31
CA SER A 51 2.60 3.54 -1.16
C SER A 51 1.56 4.25 -0.31
N CYS A 52 1.81 4.40 0.99
CA CYS A 52 0.96 5.22 1.87
C CYS A 52 0.78 6.65 1.35
N ALA A 53 1.72 7.14 0.53
CA ALA A 53 1.60 8.38 -0.23
C ALA A 53 0.33 8.49 -1.11
N GLU A 54 -0.18 7.36 -1.61
CA GLU A 54 -1.26 7.30 -2.61
C GLU A 54 -2.66 7.09 -1.98
N TRP A 55 -2.70 6.65 -0.73
CA TRP A 55 -3.95 6.22 -0.09
C TRP A 55 -4.16 6.76 1.32
N CYS A 56 -3.10 7.16 2.02
CA CYS A 56 -3.22 7.68 3.37
C CYS A 56 -3.56 9.18 3.31
N PRO A 57 -4.68 9.63 3.90
CA PRO A 57 -5.05 11.04 3.92
C PRO A 57 -4.05 11.91 4.72
N MET A 58 -3.29 11.29 5.63
CA MET A 58 -2.26 11.95 6.44
C MET A 58 -0.86 11.81 5.85
N ALA A 59 -0.72 11.24 4.64
CA ALA A 59 0.58 11.00 4.02
C ALA A 59 1.40 12.29 3.86
N ASP A 60 0.74 13.40 3.51
CA ASP A 60 1.40 14.68 3.34
C ASP A 60 2.12 15.14 4.62
N GLU A 61 1.51 14.88 5.79
CA GLU A 61 2.11 15.12 7.11
C GLU A 61 3.32 14.21 7.38
N CYS A 62 3.36 13.00 6.82
CA CYS A 62 4.49 12.06 6.97
C CYS A 62 5.66 12.35 6.04
N PHE A 63 5.41 12.71 4.77
CA PHE A 63 6.47 12.94 3.78
C PHE A 63 7.07 14.36 3.84
N GLY A 64 6.39 15.29 4.52
CA GLY A 64 6.82 16.68 4.61
C GLY A 64 6.75 17.40 3.25
N PRO A 65 7.01 18.72 3.22
CA PRO A 65 7.02 19.47 1.97
C PRO A 65 8.06 18.85 1.04
N LYS A 66 7.62 18.41 -0.14
CA LYS A 66 8.47 17.88 -1.21
C LYS A 66 9.56 18.92 -1.53
N LYS A 67 10.75 18.78 -0.94
CA LYS A 67 11.95 19.44 -1.49
C LYS A 67 12.12 18.83 -2.86
N LYS A 68 11.88 19.63 -3.92
CA LYS A 68 12.15 19.24 -5.29
C LYS A 68 13.59 18.72 -5.34
N VAL A 69 13.76 17.41 -5.48
CA VAL A 69 15.07 16.83 -5.76
C VAL A 69 15.19 16.74 -7.27
N GLY A 70 16.13 17.53 -7.78
CA GLY A 70 16.42 17.78 -9.18
C GLY A 70 16.84 19.26 -9.28
N SER A 71 18.08 19.63 -9.54
CA SER A 71 19.19 18.91 -10.15
C SER A 71 20.49 19.70 -9.88
N SER A 72 21.62 18.98 -9.86
CA SER A 72 22.97 19.40 -10.27
C SER A 72 23.49 20.82 -9.97
N GLN A 73 24.66 20.82 -9.31
CA GLN A 73 25.68 21.88 -9.14
C GLN A 73 25.47 22.88 -8.01
#